data_AF-A0A5K1EZA6-F1
#
_entry.id   AF-A0A5K1EZA6-F1
#
_cell.length_a   1.000
_cell.length_b   1.000
_cell.length_c   1.000
_cell.angle_alpha   90.00
_cell.angle_beta   90.00
_cell.angle_gamma   90.00
#
_symmetry.space_group_name_H-M   'P 1'
#
loop_
_entity.id
_entity.type
_entity.pdbx_description
1 polymer ?
#
loop_
_entity_poly.entity_id
_entity_poly.type
_entity_poly.pdbx_seq_one_letter_code
_entity_poly.pdbx_strand_id
1 'polypeptide(L)'
;MLTRKLQLYHKQDKHVIEYVSGFKAICDELAAIEKPLGDNDKVFWLVNGLGPRYELFMTSILKLPVPSYLDVVSLLQGHEKIKDLHAGETRLNNQMAFFTQ
;
A
#
# COMPACT_ATOMS: atom_id res chain seq x y z
N MET A 1 10.28 8.50 19.76
CA MET A 1 11.17 7.68 18.91
C MET A 1 10.49 7.43 17.57
N LEU A 2 11.14 7.76 16.44
CA LEU A 2 10.59 7.61 15.08
C LEU A 2 10.13 6.18 14.74
N THR A 3 10.72 5.16 15.37
CA THR A 3 10.27 3.76 15.27
C THR A 3 8.84 3.56 15.76
N ARG A 4 8.39 4.34 16.75
CA ARG A 4 6.99 4.34 17.21
C ARG A 4 6.06 5.00 16.19
N LYS A 5 6.54 5.97 15.40
CA LYS A 5 5.75 6.54 14.30
C LYS A 5 5.49 5.46 13.24
N LEU A 6 6.50 4.68 12.84
CA LEU A 6 6.33 3.56 11.90
C LEU A 6 5.27 2.55 12.38
N GLN A 7 5.36 2.15 13.65
CA GLN A 7 4.44 1.18 14.24
C GLN A 7 2.97 1.62 14.26
N LEU A 8 2.73 2.93 14.34
CA LEU A 8 1.39 3.51 14.41
C LEU A 8 0.92 4.05 13.05
N TYR A 9 1.78 4.01 12.03
CA TYR A 9 1.47 4.58 10.73
C TYR A 9 0.78 3.56 9.83
N HIS A 10 -0.54 3.65 9.81
CA HIS A 10 -1.40 2.79 9.00
C HIS A 10 -2.12 3.60 7.92
N LYS A 11 -2.40 2.93 6.80
CA LYS A 11 -3.19 3.45 5.69
C LYS A 11 -4.57 3.89 6.18
N GLN A 12 -5.27 3.01 6.90
CA GLN A 12 -6.66 3.26 7.32
C GLN A 12 -7.50 3.67 6.09
N ASP A 13 -8.27 4.75 6.21
CA ASP A 13 -9.12 5.29 5.16
C ASP A 13 -8.39 6.20 4.16
N LYS A 14 -7.09 6.46 4.35
CA LYS A 14 -6.27 7.28 3.44
C LYS A 14 -6.20 6.63 2.05
N HIS A 15 -6.10 7.45 1.02
CA HIS A 15 -5.76 6.94 -0.31
C HIS A 15 -4.36 6.31 -0.31
N VAL A 16 -4.13 5.32 -1.19
CA VAL A 16 -2.83 4.65 -1.30
C VAL A 16 -1.68 5.64 -1.54
N ILE A 17 -1.91 6.66 -2.37
CA ILE A 17 -0.90 7.70 -2.66
C ILE A 17 -0.55 8.47 -1.39
N GLU A 18 -1.56 8.95 -0.65
CA GLU A 18 -1.35 9.68 0.60
C GLU A 18 -0.62 8.82 1.64
N TYR A 19 -1.00 7.55 1.74
CA TYR A 19 -0.36 6.59 2.63
C TYR A 19 1.14 6.41 2.29
N VAL A 20 1.47 6.12 1.03
CA VAL A 20 2.85 5.91 0.57
C VAL A 20 3.69 7.19 0.78
N SER A 21 3.14 8.35 0.47
CA SER A 21 3.84 9.64 0.66
C SER A 21 4.17 9.90 2.13
N GLY A 22 3.22 9.69 3.04
CA GLY A 22 3.50 9.86 4.48
C GLY A 22 4.43 8.79 5.04
N PHE A 23 4.39 7.56 4.53
CA PHE A 23 5.37 6.52 4.88
C PHE A 23 6.78 6.94 4.47
N LYS A 24 6.94 7.41 3.22
CA LYS A 24 8.21 7.91 2.70
C LYS A 24 8.76 9.04 3.57
N ALA A 25 7.91 9.98 4.00
CA ALA A 25 8.32 11.08 4.87
C ALA A 25 8.93 10.56 6.20
N ILE A 26 8.36 9.51 6.80
CA ILE A 26 8.92 8.88 8.01
C ILE A 26 10.28 8.23 7.71
N CYS A 27 10.43 7.56 6.56
CA CYS A 27 11.72 7.00 6.14
C CYS A 27 12.78 8.09 5.92
N ASP A 28 12.39 9.23 5.33
CA ASP A 28 13.28 10.36 5.09
C ASP A 28 13.70 11.02 6.43
N GLU A 29 12.77 11.17 7.39
CA GLU A 29 13.08 11.63 8.76
C GLU A 29 14.10 10.71 9.46
N LEU A 30 13.96 9.39 9.29
CA LEU A 30 14.88 8.40 9.83
C LEU A 30 16.26 8.48 9.17
N ALA A 31 16.31 8.65 7.85
CA ALA A 31 17.56 8.85 7.13
C ALA A 31 18.27 10.15 7.55
N ALA A 32 17.51 11.22 7.80
CA ALA A 32 18.06 12.51 8.22
C ALA A 32 18.73 12.48 9.60
N ILE A 33 18.38 11.53 10.47
CA ILE A 33 19.05 11.30 11.76
C ILE A 33 20.06 10.13 11.72
N GLU A 34 20.57 9.81 10.52
CA GLU A 34 21.55 8.75 10.27
C GLU A 34 21.08 7.34 10.68
N LYS A 35 19.76 7.11 10.67
CA LYS A 35 19.15 5.81 10.96
C LYS A 35 18.25 5.35 9.80
N PRO A 36 18.76 5.27 8.55
CA PRO A 36 17.94 4.86 7.42
C PRO A 36 17.43 3.43 7.61
N LEU A 37 16.22 3.18 7.13
CA LEU A 37 15.69 1.82 7.02
C LEU A 37 16.34 1.09 5.84
N GLY A 38 16.67 -0.20 6.05
CA GLY A 38 17.01 -1.10 4.96
C GLY A 38 15.82 -1.31 4.02
N ASP A 39 16.09 -1.72 2.79
CA ASP A 39 15.05 -1.81 1.76
C ASP A 39 13.96 -2.84 2.12
N ASN A 40 14.36 -4.02 2.59
CA ASN A 40 13.45 -5.06 3.10
C ASN A 40 12.61 -4.57 4.29
N ASP A 41 13.21 -3.76 5.18
CA ASP A 41 12.47 -3.20 6.32
C ASP A 41 11.42 -2.19 5.82
N LYS A 42 11.76 -1.35 4.83
CA LYS A 42 10.79 -0.44 4.22
C LYS A 42 9.62 -1.22 3.62
N VAL A 43 9.91 -2.30 2.90
CA VAL A 43 8.87 -3.18 2.34
C VAL A 43 8.00 -3.74 3.45
N PHE A 44 8.61 -4.34 4.48
CA PHE A 44 7.90 -4.93 5.61
C PHE A 44 6.98 -3.92 6.30
N TRP A 45 7.48 -2.74 6.66
CA TRP A 45 6.68 -1.72 7.34
C TRP A 45 5.58 -1.14 6.43
N LEU A 46 5.88 -0.93 5.15
CA LEU A 46 4.89 -0.45 4.18
C LEU A 46 3.73 -1.43 4.03
N VAL A 47 3.99 -2.73 3.82
CA VAL A 47 2.89 -3.69 3.62
C VAL A 47 2.11 -3.93 4.90
N ASN A 48 2.76 -3.93 6.08
CA ASN A 48 2.09 -4.06 7.37
C ASN A 48 1.16 -2.89 7.71
N GLY A 49 1.43 -1.69 7.21
CA GLY A 49 0.56 -0.54 7.43
C GLY A 49 -0.70 -0.53 6.55
N LEU A 50 -0.83 -1.38 5.53
CA LEU A 50 -1.97 -1.38 4.60
C LEU A 50 -3.29 -1.87 5.21
N GLY A 51 -3.21 -2.79 6.18
CA GLY A 51 -4.35 -3.39 6.85
C GLY A 51 -4.96 -4.61 6.12
N PRO A 52 -5.98 -5.25 6.72
CA PRO A 52 -6.45 -6.58 6.33
C PRO A 52 -6.94 -6.72 4.88
N ARG A 53 -7.45 -5.63 4.28
CA ARG A 53 -7.93 -5.63 2.89
C ARG A 53 -6.83 -5.89 1.85
N TYR A 54 -5.56 -5.80 2.26
CA TYR A 54 -4.40 -6.03 1.40
C TYR A 54 -3.65 -7.32 1.77
N GLU A 55 -4.26 -8.25 2.50
CA GLU A 55 -3.61 -9.50 2.95
C GLU A 55 -3.04 -10.34 1.79
N LEU A 56 -3.80 -10.53 0.71
CA LEU A 56 -3.32 -11.25 -0.48
C LEU A 56 -2.16 -10.54 -1.20
N PHE A 57 -2.20 -9.20 -1.21
CA PHE A 57 -1.10 -8.39 -1.74
C PHE A 57 0.14 -8.55 -0.85
N MET A 58 -0.01 -8.39 0.46
CA MET A 58 1.08 -8.55 1.43
C MET A 58 1.75 -9.92 1.33
N THR A 59 0.98 -11.02 1.33
CA THR A 59 1.52 -12.38 1.23
C THR A 59 2.29 -12.62 -0.06
N SER A 60 1.87 -11.97 -1.16
CA SER A 60 2.56 -12.04 -2.45
C SER A 60 3.87 -11.26 -2.45
N ILE A 61 3.91 -10.08 -1.83
CA ILE A 61 5.11 -9.23 -1.72
C ILE A 61 6.15 -9.82 -0.77
N LEU A 62 5.73 -10.42 0.35
CA LEU A 62 6.65 -10.99 1.34
C LEU A 62 7.22 -12.35 0.95
N LYS A 63 6.79 -12.92 -0.18
CA LYS A 63 7.35 -14.16 -0.73
C LYS A 63 8.74 -13.89 -1.33
N LEU A 64 9.70 -14.76 -1.04
CA LEU A 64 11.08 -14.59 -1.51
C LEU A 64 11.24 -14.87 -3.02
N PRO A 65 12.10 -14.10 -3.73
CA PRO A 65 12.84 -12.94 -3.23
C PRO A 65 11.92 -11.72 -3.03
N VAL A 66 12.11 -11.00 -1.91
CA VAL A 66 11.32 -9.80 -1.62
C VAL A 66 11.66 -8.71 -2.66
N PRO A 67 10.67 -8.12 -3.35
CA PRO A 67 10.91 -7.02 -4.30
C PRO A 67 11.48 -5.79 -3.61
N SER A 68 12.09 -4.88 -4.38
CA SER A 68 12.59 -3.62 -3.80
C SER A 68 11.45 -2.72 -3.32
N TYR A 69 11.73 -1.79 -2.41
CA TYR A 69 10.74 -0.81 -1.95
C TYR A 69 10.05 -0.07 -3.11
N LEU A 70 10.80 0.34 -4.14
CA LEU A 70 10.26 1.05 -5.29
C LEU A 70 9.37 0.16 -6.16
N ASP A 71 9.72 -1.11 -6.31
CA ASP A 71 8.88 -2.09 -7.02
C ASP A 71 7.57 -2.30 -6.28
N VAL A 72 7.61 -2.45 -4.95
CA VAL A 72 6.40 -2.62 -4.13
C VAL A 72 5.50 -1.40 -4.21
N VAL A 73 6.04 -0.18 -4.20
CA VAL A 73 5.25 1.04 -4.39
C VAL A 73 4.54 1.03 -5.75
N SER A 74 5.25 0.65 -6.82
CA SER A 74 4.69 0.57 -8.17
C SER A 74 3.60 -0.50 -8.28
N LEU A 75 3.84 -1.68 -7.70
CA LEU A 75 2.87 -2.78 -7.64
C LEU A 75 1.62 -2.39 -6.85
N LEU A 76 1.79 -1.69 -5.73
CA LEU A 76 0.69 -1.23 -4.89
C LEU A 76 -0.19 -0.20 -5.63
N GLN A 77 0.42 0.73 -6.36
CA GLN A 77 -0.30 1.69 -7.20
C GLN A 77 -1.06 0.99 -8.33
N GLY A 78 -0.44 0.00 -8.99
CA GLY A 78 -1.08 -0.82 -10.01
C GLY A 78 -2.27 -1.60 -9.45
N HIS A 79 -2.12 -2.21 -8.28
CA HIS A 79 -3.19 -2.91 -7.58
C HIS A 79 -4.38 -1.99 -7.28
N GLU A 80 -4.12 -0.76 -6.80
CA GLU A 80 -5.19 0.20 -6.52
C GLU A 80 -5.95 0.60 -7.80
N LYS A 81 -5.22 0.85 -8.90
CA LYS A 81 -5.83 1.17 -10.19
C LYS A 81 -6.73 0.05 -10.70
N ILE A 82 -6.28 -1.20 -10.61
CA ILE A 82 -7.06 -2.38 -11.03
C ILE A 82 -8.32 -2.51 -10.17
N LYS A 83 -8.22 -2.30 -8.85
CA LYS A 83 -9.37 -2.32 -7.94
C LYS A 83 -10.42 -1.28 -8.32
N ASP A 84 -9.99 -0.07 -8.66
CA ASP A 84 -10.90 1.02 -9.05
C ASP A 84 -11.59 0.73 -10.39
N LEU A 85 -10.89 0.13 -11.35
CA LEU A 85 -11.46 -0.31 -12.62
C LEU A 85 -12.55 -1.37 -12.42
N HIS A 86 -12.26 -2.44 -11.66
CA HIS A 86 -13.24 -3.49 -11.36
C HIS A 86 -14.47 -2.95 -10.59
N ALA A 87 -14.28 -1.98 -9.70
CA ALA A 87 -15.38 -1.31 -9.02
C ALA A 87 -16.27 -0.52 -10.00
N GLY A 88 -15.66 0.12 -11.00
CA GLY A 88 -16.36 0.78 -12.11
C GLY A 88 -17.18 -0.20 -12.95
N GLU A 89 -16.57 -1.31 -13.39
CA GLU A 89 -17.22 -2.35 -14.19
C GLU A 89 -18.40 -2.99 -13.44
N THR A 90 -18.22 -3.31 -12.15
CA THR A 90 -19.30 -3.85 -11.31
C THR A 90 -20.48 -2.88 -11.21
N ARG A 91 -20.22 -1.58 -11.05
CA ARG A 91 -21.29 -0.56 -11.01
C ARG A 91 -22.05 -0.48 -12.33
N LEU A 92 -21.35 -0.47 -13.47
CA LEU A 92 -21.98 -0.41 -14.79
C LEU A 92 -22.82 -1.67 -15.06
N ASN A 93 -22.29 -2.85 -14.73
CA ASN A 93 -23.01 -4.11 -14.90
C ASN A 93 -24.29 -4.15 -14.05
N ASN A 94 -24.21 -3.71 -12.80
CA ASN A 94 -25.38 -3.64 -11.92
C ASN A 94 -26.43 -2.67 -12.49
N GLN A 95 -26.03 -1.48 -12.97
CA GLN A 95 -26.95 -0.54 -13.59
C GLN A 95 -27.66 -1.15 -14.80
N MET A 96 -26.95 -1.83 -15.70
CA MET A 96 -27.55 -2.48 -16.87
C MET A 96 -28.58 -3.56 -16.48
N ALA A 97 -28.30 -4.36 -15.43
CA ALA A 97 -29.24 -5.38 -14.95
C ALA A 97 -30.55 -4.79 -14.39
N PHE A 98 -30.53 -3.58 -13.82
CA PHE A 98 -31.73 -2.89 -13.36
C PHE A 98 -32.60 -2.33 -14.49
N PHE A 99 -32.01 -1.98 -15.64
CA PHE A 99 -32.76 -1.42 -16.77
C PHE A 99 -33.40 -2.48 -17.68
N THR A 100 -33.05 -3.76 -17.50
CA THR A 100 -33.56 -4.88 -18.31
C THR A 100 -34.73 -5.64 -17.69
N GLN A 101 -35.39 -5.10 -16.65
CA GLN A 101 -36.54 -5.72 -15.98
C GLN A 101 -37.84 -4.94 -16.17
#